data_AF-A0A533UGK7-F1
#
_entry.id   AF-A0A533UGK7-F1
#
_cell.length_a   1.000
_cell.length_b   1.000
_cell.length_c   1.000
_cell.angle_alpha   90.00
_cell.angle_beta   90.00
_cell.angle_gamma   90.00
#
_symmetry.space_group_name_H-M   'P 1'
#
loop_
_entity.id
_entity.type
_entity.pdbx_description
1 polymer ?
#
loop_
_entity_poly.entity_id
_entity_poly.type
_entity_poly.pdbx_seq_one_letter_code
_entity_poly.pdbx_strand_id
1 'polypeptide(L)'
;MQKYFLLAFFAGLLLIPLGLHSAFAETWYPGQGLKTGDYYRYNVCFTDWHNCTKIEIDFWVQNKTSDGGSYNVQFLTIDGNNIQKGHTVFGTVTPDPVYSDPNIADYTNVYRNTIIWLDAFATSLDPKDLPSPAWGRTGSVGGQSVAPIDQEQVTVQAGTYKAWVVGWHKGVDNKIWVVTSMPFPVKGIVYADVTQGQPPPQYVFELLETGNSQTPPEFLNKISTEINVTGKCPTDDTSAVHDSLNTDSNSMVIEYRYSPAIPHQGCPVQLTLYFEHPYDPGQKFSSVQYDIYTVDDKGVNIGSVATSVGQSTMFASVGEDVRTIVITQPPPVTHYLINVIGTGPQNTSPDTAYSGFVKIDVKTAPPLGVPEFPVSAIMVMAIVVAMGILFTRFKTSFSTLKF
;
A
#
# COMPACT_ATOMS: atom_id res chain seq x y z
N MET A 1 65.86 -69.61 -1.05
CA MET A 1 65.04 -68.43 -1.40
C MET A 1 63.89 -68.39 -0.41
N GLN A 2 64.09 -67.74 0.73
CA GLN A 2 63.64 -66.39 1.05
C GLN A 2 62.15 -66.33 1.47
N LYS A 3 61.99 -66.09 2.79
CA LYS A 3 60.90 -65.38 3.50
C LYS A 3 59.63 -66.21 3.82
N TYR A 4 59.38 -66.59 5.08
CA TYR A 4 58.98 -65.79 6.27
C TYR A 4 57.65 -65.05 6.02
N PHE A 5 56.66 -64.91 6.92
CA PHE A 5 56.41 -65.27 8.32
C PHE A 5 55.17 -64.42 8.69
N LEU A 6 54.21 -64.95 9.47
CA LEU A 6 53.20 -64.19 10.27
C LEU A 6 52.20 -63.30 9.49
N LEU A 7 51.06 -62.84 10.01
CA LEU A 7 50.34 -62.99 11.28
C LEU A 7 48.89 -62.65 10.97
N ALA A 8 47.96 -63.23 11.74
CA ALA A 8 46.70 -62.59 12.04
C ALA A 8 46.94 -61.19 12.63
N PHE A 9 46.30 -60.15 12.09
CA PHE A 9 45.91 -58.93 12.80
C PHE A 9 45.07 -58.05 11.85
N PHE A 10 44.15 -57.27 12.41
CA PHE A 10 43.17 -56.37 11.74
C PHE A 10 41.80 -56.97 11.39
N ALA A 11 41.18 -57.61 12.38
CA ALA A 11 39.78 -57.30 12.69
C ALA A 11 39.77 -55.95 13.43
N GLY A 12 39.54 -54.86 12.70
CA GLY A 12 39.50 -53.52 13.28
C GLY A 12 39.87 -52.45 12.26
N LEU A 13 38.93 -52.09 11.38
CA LEU A 13 38.69 -50.73 10.87
C LEU A 13 37.73 -50.83 9.68
N LEU A 14 36.43 -50.81 9.95
CA LEU A 14 35.40 -50.28 9.05
C LEU A 14 34.08 -50.09 9.83
N LEU A 15 34.20 -49.48 11.01
CA LEU A 15 33.14 -48.61 11.53
C LEU A 15 33.48 -47.21 11.04
N ILE A 16 33.25 -46.96 9.76
CA ILE A 16 33.00 -45.58 9.34
C ILE A 16 31.64 -45.27 9.96
N PRO A 17 31.53 -44.28 10.86
CA PRO A 17 30.22 -43.72 11.10
C PRO A 17 29.83 -43.16 9.75
N LEU A 18 28.92 -43.84 9.05
CA LEU A 18 28.01 -43.14 8.15
C LEU A 18 27.40 -42.09 9.06
N GLY A 19 27.97 -40.90 9.03
CA GLY A 19 27.33 -39.70 9.51
C GLY A 19 26.05 -39.67 8.72
N LEU A 20 24.99 -40.22 9.32
CA LEU A 20 23.63 -39.79 9.09
C LEU A 20 23.72 -38.27 9.28
N HIS A 21 23.98 -37.56 8.18
CA HIS A 21 23.38 -36.27 8.00
C HIS A 21 21.91 -36.60 8.11
N SER A 22 21.39 -36.49 9.34
CA SER A 22 19.96 -36.48 9.56
C SER A 22 19.49 -35.38 8.62
N ALA A 23 18.89 -35.77 7.51
CA ALA A 23 18.14 -34.88 6.66
C ALA A 23 16.91 -34.52 7.48
N PHE A 24 17.12 -33.69 8.52
CA PHE A 24 16.05 -32.99 9.16
C PHE A 24 15.45 -32.14 8.06
N ALA A 25 14.19 -32.42 7.73
CA ALA A 25 13.47 -31.59 6.79
C ALA A 25 13.52 -30.15 7.31
N GLU A 26 14.07 -29.26 6.50
CA GLU A 26 14.05 -27.82 6.79
C GLU A 26 12.60 -27.35 6.59
N THR A 27 11.84 -27.29 7.68
CA THR A 27 10.50 -26.72 7.67
C THR A 27 10.53 -25.21 7.77
N TRP A 28 9.57 -24.57 7.13
CA TRP A 28 9.38 -23.13 7.21
C TRP A 28 7.90 -22.75 7.17
N TYR A 29 7.56 -21.68 7.88
CA TYR A 29 6.31 -20.93 7.75
C TYR A 29 6.56 -19.46 8.13
N PRO A 30 5.75 -18.49 7.63
CA PRO A 30 5.88 -17.10 8.05
C PRO A 30 5.73 -16.95 9.56
N GLY A 31 6.62 -16.19 10.20
CA GLY A 31 6.67 -16.03 11.66
C GLY A 31 7.46 -17.12 12.40
N GLN A 32 7.98 -18.15 11.71
CA GLN A 32 8.82 -19.18 12.33
C GLN A 32 10.04 -18.56 13.00
N GLY A 33 10.16 -18.74 14.32
CA GLY A 33 11.28 -18.22 15.09
C GLY A 33 11.19 -16.74 15.47
N LEU A 34 10.06 -16.07 15.23
CA LEU A 34 9.83 -14.67 15.60
C LEU A 34 9.88 -14.46 17.12
N LYS A 35 10.64 -13.45 17.57
CA LYS A 35 10.88 -13.15 18.98
C LYS A 35 10.61 -11.70 19.33
N THR A 36 10.39 -11.46 20.62
CA THR A 36 10.39 -10.11 21.19
C THR A 36 11.71 -9.41 20.86
N GLY A 37 11.59 -8.16 20.43
CA GLY A 37 12.69 -7.31 20.04
C GLY A 37 13.03 -7.38 18.55
N ASP A 38 12.56 -8.39 17.82
CA ASP A 38 12.85 -8.50 16.39
C ASP A 38 12.26 -7.31 15.63
N TYR A 39 13.02 -6.77 14.69
CA TYR A 39 12.55 -5.73 13.79
C TYR A 39 12.93 -6.01 12.35
N TYR A 40 12.15 -5.44 11.44
CA TYR A 40 12.30 -5.60 10.01
C TYR A 40 11.91 -4.32 9.29
N ARG A 41 12.62 -4.03 8.21
CA ARG A 41 12.38 -2.90 7.32
C ARG A 41 12.33 -3.41 5.89
N TYR A 42 11.27 -3.10 5.17
CA TYR A 42 11.06 -3.55 3.80
C TYR A 42 10.75 -2.39 2.89
N ASN A 43 11.28 -2.42 1.68
CA ASN A 43 10.68 -1.70 0.58
C ASN A 43 9.66 -2.63 -0.07
N VAL A 44 8.43 -2.16 -0.26
CA VAL A 44 7.32 -2.93 -0.80
C VAL A 44 6.63 -2.11 -1.88
N CYS A 45 6.16 -2.77 -2.92
CA CYS A 45 5.13 -2.23 -3.78
C CYS A 45 4.10 -3.31 -4.06
N PHE A 46 2.83 -2.90 -4.20
CA PHE A 46 1.71 -3.77 -4.47
C PHE A 46 0.76 -3.08 -5.44
N THR A 47 0.26 -3.75 -6.46
CA THR A 47 -0.56 -3.13 -7.52
C THR A 47 -1.87 -2.60 -6.94
N ASP A 48 -2.49 -3.35 -6.03
CA ASP A 48 -3.73 -2.91 -5.38
C ASP A 48 -3.46 -1.78 -4.35
N TRP A 49 -2.19 -1.48 -4.06
CA TRP A 49 -1.76 -0.29 -3.33
C TRP A 49 -1.11 0.72 -4.28
N HIS A 50 -1.91 1.66 -4.78
CA HIS A 50 -1.36 2.79 -5.53
C HIS A 50 -0.54 2.35 -6.76
N ASN A 51 -0.90 1.23 -7.40
CA ASN A 51 -0.27 0.66 -8.60
C ASN A 51 1.24 0.39 -8.48
N CYS A 52 1.63 -0.29 -7.41
CA CYS A 52 3.04 -0.60 -7.13
C CYS A 52 3.89 0.67 -6.95
N THR A 53 3.30 1.71 -6.37
CA THR A 53 4.08 2.76 -5.72
C THR A 53 4.92 2.13 -4.60
N LYS A 54 6.21 2.47 -4.55
CA LYS A 54 7.11 2.00 -3.51
C LYS A 54 6.77 2.66 -2.17
N ILE A 55 6.58 1.84 -1.16
CA ILE A 55 6.39 2.22 0.23
C ILE A 55 7.42 1.50 1.11
N GLU A 56 7.82 2.13 2.21
CA GLU A 56 8.62 1.46 3.24
C GLU A 56 7.70 0.93 4.34
N ILE A 57 7.77 -0.37 4.63
CA ILE A 57 7.07 -1.01 5.75
C ILE A 57 8.09 -1.45 6.79
N ASP A 58 7.96 -0.86 7.98
CA ASP A 58 8.85 -1.03 9.10
C ASP A 58 8.06 -1.54 10.31
N PHE A 59 8.55 -2.57 10.98
CA PHE A 59 7.89 -3.07 12.19
C PHE A 59 8.85 -3.63 13.23
N TRP A 60 8.46 -3.53 14.49
CA TRP A 60 9.20 -4.02 15.65
C TRP A 60 8.29 -4.75 16.63
N VAL A 61 8.69 -5.95 17.01
CA VAL A 61 7.97 -6.82 17.94
C VAL A 61 8.25 -6.38 19.37
N GLN A 62 7.28 -5.71 20.00
CA GLN A 62 7.46 -5.10 21.32
C GLN A 62 7.50 -6.14 22.44
N ASN A 63 6.53 -7.06 22.43
CA ASN A 63 6.38 -8.16 23.37
C ASN A 63 5.27 -9.11 22.89
N LYS A 64 5.07 -10.21 23.61
CA LYS A 64 3.87 -11.03 23.47
C LYS A 64 2.68 -10.41 24.22
N THR A 65 1.48 -10.67 23.73
CA THR A 65 0.24 -10.37 24.46
C THR A 65 0.20 -11.11 25.80
N SER A 66 -0.63 -10.64 26.74
CA SER A 66 -0.68 -11.18 28.11
C SER A 66 -1.09 -12.66 28.17
N ASP A 67 -1.87 -13.12 27.20
CA ASP A 67 -2.25 -14.52 27.01
C ASP A 67 -1.18 -15.36 26.28
N GLY A 68 -0.11 -14.72 25.77
CA GLY A 68 0.97 -15.34 25.02
C GLY A 68 0.61 -15.78 23.60
N GLY A 69 -0.63 -15.53 23.17
CA GLY A 69 -1.22 -16.01 21.91
C GLY A 69 -0.83 -15.19 20.68
N SER A 70 -0.34 -13.97 20.88
CA SER A 70 -0.03 -13.01 19.82
C SER A 70 1.17 -12.13 20.17
N TYR A 71 1.61 -11.31 19.22
CA TYR A 71 2.68 -10.34 19.37
C TYR A 71 2.13 -8.91 19.25
N ASN A 72 2.46 -8.04 20.21
CA ASN A 72 2.23 -6.60 20.08
C ASN A 72 3.36 -6.01 19.23
N VAL A 73 3.01 -5.32 18.16
CA VAL A 73 3.94 -4.82 17.15
C VAL A 73 3.73 -3.33 16.95
N GLN A 74 4.83 -2.58 16.96
CA GLN A 74 4.82 -1.19 16.49
C GLN A 74 5.09 -1.20 15.00
N PHE A 75 4.23 -0.55 14.23
CA PHE A 75 4.24 -0.56 12.78
C PHE A 75 4.38 0.88 12.27
N LEU A 76 5.24 1.06 11.27
CA LEU A 76 5.53 2.32 10.62
C LEU A 76 5.49 2.12 9.11
N THR A 77 4.87 3.06 8.42
CA THR A 77 4.87 3.10 6.96
C THR A 77 5.28 4.46 6.46
N ILE A 78 6.11 4.48 5.42
CA ILE A 78 6.53 5.67 4.69
C ILE A 78 6.05 5.51 3.25
N ASP A 79 4.96 6.18 2.91
CA ASP A 79 4.40 6.27 1.56
C ASP A 79 4.62 7.70 1.03
N GLY A 80 5.77 7.93 0.42
CA GLY A 80 6.21 9.26 0.02
C GLY A 80 6.28 10.23 1.22
N ASN A 81 5.47 11.28 1.19
CA ASN A 81 5.35 12.26 2.29
C ASN A 81 4.34 11.83 3.37
N ASN A 82 3.57 10.76 3.14
CA ASN A 82 2.63 10.23 4.09
C ASN A 82 3.33 9.21 5.00
N ILE A 83 3.55 9.60 6.25
CA ILE A 83 4.13 8.73 7.27
C ILE A 83 3.01 8.31 8.20
N GLN A 84 2.79 7.01 8.39
CA GLN A 84 1.81 6.52 9.35
C GLN A 84 2.47 5.57 10.34
N LYS A 85 2.28 5.85 11.62
CA LYS A 85 2.75 5.01 12.73
C LYS A 85 1.58 4.59 13.59
N GLY A 86 1.55 3.34 14.01
CA GLY A 86 0.50 2.79 14.86
C GLY A 86 0.90 1.46 15.50
N HIS A 87 -0.06 0.84 16.18
CA HIS A 87 0.09 -0.48 16.78
C HIS A 87 -0.75 -1.53 16.04
N THR A 88 -0.18 -2.73 15.93
CA THR A 88 -0.87 -3.89 15.38
C THR A 88 -0.54 -5.14 16.20
N VAL A 89 -1.40 -6.14 16.13
CA VAL A 89 -1.24 -7.41 16.83
C VAL A 89 -1.07 -8.52 15.80
N PHE A 90 0.08 -9.18 15.79
CA PHE A 90 0.35 -10.32 14.91
C PHE A 90 -0.01 -11.64 15.59
N GLY A 91 -0.67 -12.54 14.86
CA GLY A 91 -0.93 -13.90 15.34
C GLY A 91 0.34 -14.74 15.49
N THR A 92 0.21 -15.89 16.16
CA THR A 92 1.29 -16.89 16.30
C THR A 92 1.13 -18.10 15.39
N VAL A 93 -0.06 -18.33 14.83
CA VAL A 93 -0.29 -19.37 13.80
C VAL A 93 0.20 -18.90 12.45
N THR A 94 -0.24 -17.71 12.09
CA THR A 94 0.29 -16.87 11.02
C THR A 94 0.55 -15.50 11.64
N PRO A 95 1.58 -14.77 11.19
CA PRO A 95 1.84 -13.40 11.62
C PRO A 95 0.87 -12.40 10.97
N ASP A 96 -0.38 -12.83 10.73
CA ASP A 96 -1.48 -12.01 10.24
C ASP A 96 -1.80 -10.90 11.25
N PRO A 97 -2.07 -9.66 10.79
CA PRO A 97 -2.61 -8.60 11.62
C PRO A 97 -4.03 -8.96 12.10
N VAL A 98 -4.18 -9.36 13.36
CA VAL A 98 -5.47 -9.66 14.01
C VAL A 98 -6.21 -8.37 14.40
N TYR A 99 -5.44 -7.33 14.69
CA TYR A 99 -5.90 -5.98 14.98
C TYR A 99 -4.86 -5.00 14.47
N SER A 100 -5.31 -3.85 13.96
CA SER A 100 -4.45 -2.72 13.57
C SER A 100 -5.15 -1.42 13.95
N ASP A 101 -4.38 -0.44 14.41
CA ASP A 101 -4.91 0.91 14.59
C ASP A 101 -5.45 1.46 13.25
N PRO A 102 -6.53 2.25 13.25
CA PRO A 102 -7.22 2.65 12.01
C PRO A 102 -6.33 3.34 10.98
N ASN A 103 -5.35 4.13 11.42
CA ASN A 103 -4.47 4.89 10.52
C ASN A 103 -3.43 4.03 9.78
N ILE A 104 -3.22 2.78 10.22
CA ILE A 104 -2.29 1.84 9.58
C ILE A 104 -2.98 0.60 8.98
N ALA A 105 -4.30 0.45 9.15
CA ALA A 105 -5.04 -0.74 8.75
C ALA A 105 -4.88 -1.10 7.26
N ASP A 106 -4.88 -0.10 6.39
CA ASP A 106 -4.67 -0.33 4.96
C ASP A 106 -3.23 -0.80 4.66
N TYR A 107 -2.24 -0.24 5.34
CA TYR A 107 -0.84 -0.63 5.17
C TYR A 107 -0.53 -2.01 5.76
N THR A 108 -1.18 -2.40 6.86
CA THR A 108 -1.05 -3.77 7.39
C THR A 108 -1.72 -4.78 6.46
N ASN A 109 -2.75 -4.38 5.70
CA ASN A 109 -3.29 -5.18 4.61
C ASN A 109 -2.29 -5.32 3.43
N VAL A 110 -1.50 -4.29 3.11
CA VAL A 110 -0.40 -4.43 2.12
C VAL A 110 0.64 -5.45 2.59
N TYR A 111 1.08 -5.36 3.85
CA TYR A 111 1.98 -6.35 4.47
C TYR A 111 1.42 -7.78 4.35
N ARG A 112 0.13 -7.95 4.68
CA ARG A 112 -0.58 -9.24 4.60
C ARG A 112 -0.57 -9.84 3.20
N ASN A 113 -0.87 -9.03 2.19
CA ASN A 113 -0.97 -9.50 0.80
C ASN A 113 0.38 -9.60 0.08
N THR A 114 1.49 -9.28 0.75
CA THR A 114 2.84 -9.29 0.15
C THR A 114 3.84 -10.09 0.96
N ILE A 115 4.39 -9.53 2.05
CA ILE A 115 5.50 -10.10 2.83
C ILE A 115 5.15 -11.47 3.42
N ILE A 116 3.91 -11.64 3.88
CA ILE A 116 3.47 -12.88 4.53
C ILE A 116 2.53 -13.73 3.68
N TRP A 117 2.35 -13.41 2.39
CA TRP A 117 1.42 -14.10 1.48
C TRP A 117 1.57 -15.63 1.44
N LEU A 118 2.76 -16.15 1.74
CA LEU A 118 3.01 -17.60 1.85
C LEU A 118 2.28 -18.27 3.01
N ASP A 119 1.66 -17.51 3.93
CA ASP A 119 0.86 -18.03 5.03
C ASP A 119 -0.40 -18.77 4.57
N ALA A 120 -0.88 -18.47 3.36
CA ALA A 120 -1.93 -19.20 2.67
C ALA A 120 -1.55 -20.66 2.38
N PHE A 121 -0.25 -21.01 2.43
CA PHE A 121 0.26 -22.36 2.18
C PHE A 121 0.95 -22.98 3.38
N ALA A 122 1.58 -22.18 4.24
CA ALA A 122 2.40 -22.65 5.36
C ALA A 122 2.04 -21.92 6.64
N THR A 123 1.71 -22.66 7.70
CA THR A 123 1.38 -22.08 9.02
C THR A 123 2.15 -22.78 10.12
N SER A 124 2.11 -22.29 11.36
CA SER A 124 2.74 -23.01 12.47
C SER A 124 2.09 -24.37 12.76
N LEU A 125 0.82 -24.57 12.35
CA LEU A 125 0.08 -25.82 12.50
C LEU A 125 0.36 -26.81 11.36
N ASP A 126 0.73 -26.30 10.19
CA ASP A 126 1.10 -27.06 8.99
C ASP A 126 2.34 -26.40 8.34
N PRO A 127 3.50 -26.50 8.99
CA PRO A 127 4.73 -25.93 8.48
C PRO A 127 5.17 -26.74 7.25
N LYS A 128 5.72 -26.07 6.23
CA LYS A 128 6.07 -26.74 4.98
C LYS A 128 7.53 -27.08 4.90
N ASP A 129 7.81 -28.33 4.52
CA ASP A 129 9.14 -28.77 4.16
C ASP A 129 9.59 -28.02 2.90
N LEU A 130 10.72 -27.31 3.00
CA LEU A 130 11.32 -26.62 1.86
C LEU A 130 11.83 -27.56 0.75
N PRO A 131 12.12 -28.85 1.01
CA PRO A 131 12.31 -29.79 -0.08
C PRO A 131 11.01 -30.34 -0.71
N SER A 132 9.82 -30.03 -0.16
CA SER A 132 8.56 -30.59 -0.66
C SER A 132 8.24 -30.05 -2.07
N PRO A 133 7.90 -30.93 -3.04
CA PRO A 133 7.67 -30.51 -4.42
C PRO A 133 6.33 -29.77 -4.64
N ALA A 134 5.48 -29.66 -3.61
CA ALA A 134 4.20 -28.98 -3.70
C ALA A 134 3.71 -28.52 -2.33
N TRP A 135 3.37 -27.22 -2.20
CA TRP A 135 2.73 -26.65 -1.01
C TRP A 135 1.24 -26.39 -1.20
N GLY A 136 0.81 -26.10 -2.44
CA GLY A 136 -0.60 -25.90 -2.80
C GLY A 136 -0.75 -25.18 -4.14
N ARG A 137 -2.00 -24.93 -4.55
CA ARG A 137 -2.33 -24.21 -5.79
C ARG A 137 -3.11 -22.95 -5.47
N THR A 138 -2.92 -21.88 -6.26
CA THR A 138 -3.73 -20.67 -6.11
C THR A 138 -4.98 -20.75 -7.00
N GLY A 139 -6.07 -20.08 -6.60
CA GLY A 139 -7.34 -20.10 -7.32
C GLY A 139 -7.31 -19.47 -8.72
N SER A 140 -6.33 -18.61 -9.00
CA SER A 140 -6.12 -18.04 -10.35
C SER A 140 -5.26 -18.94 -11.24
N VAL A 141 -4.68 -20.03 -10.73
CA VAL A 141 -3.63 -20.81 -11.41
C VAL A 141 -4.21 -21.95 -12.25
N GLY A 142 -4.22 -21.73 -13.56
CA GLY A 142 -4.33 -22.78 -14.56
C GLY A 142 -3.03 -23.60 -14.74
N GLY A 143 -2.41 -24.14 -13.69
CA GLY A 143 -1.47 -25.27 -13.94
C GLY A 143 -0.42 -25.66 -12.90
N GLN A 144 0.24 -24.75 -12.18
CA GLN A 144 1.41 -25.10 -11.35
C GLN A 144 1.19 -24.94 -9.85
N SER A 145 1.79 -25.85 -9.06
CA SER A 145 1.80 -25.73 -7.61
C SER A 145 2.80 -24.65 -7.19
N VAL A 146 2.44 -23.87 -6.17
CA VAL A 146 3.44 -23.13 -5.38
C VAL A 146 4.30 -24.18 -4.69
N ALA A 147 5.62 -24.06 -4.87
CA ALA A 147 6.61 -24.94 -4.26
C ALA A 147 7.99 -24.29 -4.28
N PRO A 148 8.92 -24.76 -3.44
CA PRO A 148 10.35 -24.55 -3.61
C PRO A 148 10.83 -25.10 -4.97
N ILE A 149 11.44 -24.24 -5.79
CA ILE A 149 11.90 -24.57 -7.15
C ILE A 149 13.42 -24.50 -7.30
N ASP A 150 14.13 -23.79 -6.41
CA ASP A 150 15.58 -23.64 -6.47
C ASP A 150 16.18 -23.21 -5.10
N GLN A 151 17.50 -23.15 -5.02
CA GLN A 151 18.25 -22.43 -3.99
C GLN A 151 19.20 -21.44 -4.64
N GLU A 152 19.07 -20.15 -4.29
CA GLU A 152 19.87 -19.08 -4.85
C GLU A 152 20.63 -18.32 -3.75
N GLN A 153 21.79 -17.76 -4.10
CA GLN A 153 22.43 -16.74 -3.28
C GLN A 153 21.84 -15.38 -3.68
N VAL A 154 21.04 -14.79 -2.79
CA VAL A 154 20.33 -13.52 -3.01
C VAL A 154 20.96 -12.41 -2.19
N THR A 155 21.21 -11.28 -2.83
CA THR A 155 21.69 -10.05 -2.18
C THR A 155 20.56 -9.03 -2.13
N VAL A 156 20.34 -8.49 -0.95
CA VAL A 156 19.41 -7.40 -0.62
C VAL A 156 20.15 -6.39 0.25
N GLN A 157 19.56 -5.23 0.54
CA GLN A 157 20.23 -4.22 1.38
C GLN A 157 20.57 -4.74 2.79
N ALA A 158 19.75 -5.63 3.37
CA ALA A 158 20.03 -6.24 4.68
C ALA A 158 21.21 -7.22 4.69
N GLY A 159 21.68 -7.69 3.52
CA GLY A 159 22.79 -8.63 3.42
C GLY A 159 22.68 -9.60 2.24
N THR A 160 23.55 -10.61 2.25
CA THR A 160 23.54 -11.71 1.26
C THR A 160 23.21 -13.02 1.95
N TYR A 161 22.23 -13.74 1.41
CA TYR A 161 21.67 -14.94 2.02
C TYR A 161 21.68 -16.10 1.02
N LYS A 162 21.90 -17.32 1.52
CA LYS A 162 21.52 -18.53 0.79
C LYS A 162 20.04 -18.79 1.08
N ALA A 163 19.19 -18.66 0.07
CA ALA A 163 17.75 -18.73 0.22
C ALA A 163 17.15 -19.81 -0.68
N TRP A 164 16.07 -20.43 -0.20
CA TRP A 164 15.18 -21.22 -1.03
C TRP A 164 14.32 -20.29 -1.87
N VAL A 165 14.13 -20.62 -3.15
CA VAL A 165 13.23 -19.90 -4.04
C VAL A 165 11.90 -20.65 -4.04
N VAL A 166 10.88 -20.10 -3.39
CA VAL A 166 9.50 -20.56 -3.50
C VAL A 166 8.88 -19.87 -4.71
N GLY A 167 8.40 -20.64 -5.68
CA GLY A 167 7.92 -20.08 -6.95
C GLY A 167 6.85 -20.90 -7.64
N TRP A 168 6.30 -20.29 -8.70
CA TRP A 168 5.33 -20.89 -9.62
C TRP A 168 5.37 -20.14 -10.95
N HIS A 169 5.15 -20.86 -12.05
CA HIS A 169 5.05 -20.26 -13.38
C HIS A 169 3.61 -19.90 -13.72
N LYS A 170 3.40 -18.66 -14.16
CA LYS A 170 2.16 -18.24 -14.81
C LYS A 170 2.43 -17.10 -15.79
N GLY A 171 2.71 -17.44 -17.05
CA GLY A 171 3.17 -16.49 -18.07
C GLY A 171 4.61 -16.03 -17.84
N VAL A 172 4.93 -15.63 -16.60
CA VAL A 172 6.26 -15.31 -16.09
C VAL A 172 6.48 -16.08 -14.77
N ASP A 173 7.74 -16.31 -14.40
CA ASP A 173 8.10 -16.95 -13.13
C ASP A 173 7.91 -15.98 -11.96
N ASN A 174 7.14 -16.42 -10.97
CA ASN A 174 6.97 -15.74 -9.69
C ASN A 174 7.93 -16.34 -8.68
N LYS A 175 8.59 -15.51 -7.88
CA LYS A 175 9.65 -15.95 -6.96
C LYS A 175 9.57 -15.22 -5.62
N ILE A 176 9.67 -15.98 -4.54
CA ILE A 176 9.80 -15.49 -3.16
C ILE A 176 11.00 -16.20 -2.52
N TRP A 177 11.97 -15.43 -2.02
CA TRP A 177 13.20 -15.96 -1.44
C TRP A 177 13.06 -16.11 0.07
N VAL A 178 13.07 -17.35 0.53
CA VAL A 178 12.89 -17.77 1.93
C VAL A 178 14.22 -18.21 2.52
N VAL A 179 14.56 -17.66 3.68
CA VAL A 179 15.73 -18.08 4.47
C VAL A 179 15.21 -18.83 5.69
N THR A 180 15.65 -20.07 5.89
CA THR A 180 15.15 -20.98 6.94
C THR A 180 15.24 -20.42 8.35
N SER A 181 16.27 -19.63 8.63
CA SER A 181 16.50 -19.00 9.93
C SER A 181 15.78 -17.67 10.13
N MET A 182 15.05 -17.19 9.11
CA MET A 182 14.37 -15.90 9.14
C MET A 182 12.85 -16.10 9.23
N PRO A 183 12.16 -15.36 10.11
CA PRO A 183 10.70 -15.44 10.21
C PRO A 183 9.96 -14.97 8.96
N PHE A 184 10.58 -14.14 8.13
CA PHE A 184 9.97 -13.55 6.94
C PHE A 184 10.86 -13.74 5.72
N PRO A 185 10.29 -13.80 4.50
CA PRO A 185 11.07 -13.86 3.26
C PRO A 185 11.91 -12.59 3.07
N VAL A 186 13.07 -12.72 2.44
CA VAL A 186 14.01 -11.58 2.28
C VAL A 186 13.77 -10.78 1.00
N LYS A 187 13.09 -11.38 0.01
CA LYS A 187 12.79 -10.78 -1.29
C LYS A 187 11.58 -11.47 -1.92
N GLY A 188 10.82 -10.74 -2.73
CA GLY A 188 9.75 -11.31 -3.55
C GLY A 188 9.53 -10.51 -4.82
N ILE A 189 9.20 -11.20 -5.91
CA ILE A 189 8.67 -10.64 -7.14
C ILE A 189 7.56 -11.55 -7.67
N VAL A 190 6.37 -10.97 -7.76
CA VAL A 190 5.16 -11.65 -8.22
C VAL A 190 4.48 -10.77 -9.25
N TYR A 191 3.96 -11.38 -10.31
CA TYR A 191 3.43 -10.72 -11.49
C TYR A 191 1.90 -10.83 -11.55
N ALA A 192 1.27 -9.80 -12.09
CA ALA A 192 -0.18 -9.72 -12.22
C ALA A 192 -0.69 -10.65 -13.32
N ASP A 193 -1.96 -11.03 -13.20
CA ASP A 193 -2.62 -11.82 -14.22
C ASP A 193 -3.11 -10.92 -15.36
N VAL A 194 -2.49 -11.04 -16.53
CA VAL A 194 -2.90 -10.31 -17.74
C VAL A 194 -3.29 -11.28 -18.86
N THR A 195 -4.27 -10.87 -19.67
CA THR A 195 -4.74 -11.65 -20.82
C THR A 195 -3.88 -11.42 -22.07
N GLN A 196 -3.11 -10.32 -22.12
CA GLN A 196 -2.20 -9.95 -23.21
C GLN A 196 -1.01 -9.14 -22.68
N GLY A 197 0.09 -9.12 -23.43
CA GLY A 197 1.29 -8.34 -23.10
C GLY A 197 2.19 -8.99 -22.05
N GLN A 198 3.20 -8.23 -21.59
CA GLN A 198 4.11 -8.68 -20.53
C GLN A 198 3.47 -8.36 -19.17
N PRO A 199 3.23 -9.35 -18.30
CA PRO A 199 2.68 -9.11 -16.96
C PRO A 199 3.49 -8.06 -16.17
N PRO A 200 2.87 -6.97 -15.68
CA PRO A 200 3.55 -6.08 -14.76
C PRO A 200 3.71 -6.76 -13.39
N PRO A 201 4.67 -6.33 -12.55
CA PRO A 201 4.77 -6.80 -11.18
C PRO A 201 3.46 -6.50 -10.42
N GLN A 202 2.82 -7.54 -9.88
CA GLN A 202 1.73 -7.40 -8.93
C GLN A 202 2.25 -6.91 -7.59
N TYR A 203 3.29 -7.54 -7.06
CA TYR A 203 4.01 -7.02 -5.91
C TYR A 203 5.50 -7.35 -5.96
N VAL A 204 6.28 -6.47 -5.38
CA VAL A 204 7.72 -6.62 -5.20
C VAL A 204 8.05 -6.21 -3.78
N PHE A 205 8.89 -6.96 -3.08
CA PHE A 205 9.44 -6.51 -1.82
C PHE A 205 10.91 -6.92 -1.67
N GLU A 206 11.64 -6.13 -0.91
CA GLU A 206 13.04 -6.39 -0.57
C GLU A 206 13.33 -5.97 0.86
N LEU A 207 14.00 -6.85 1.62
CA LEU A 207 14.41 -6.59 2.99
C LEU A 207 15.56 -5.58 3.03
N LEU A 208 15.31 -4.45 3.68
CA LEU A 208 16.25 -3.35 3.86
C LEU A 208 17.14 -3.55 5.08
N GLU A 209 16.55 -3.97 6.20
CA GLU A 209 17.24 -4.12 7.47
C GLU A 209 16.48 -5.10 8.37
N THR A 210 17.21 -5.82 9.23
CA THR A 210 16.62 -6.68 10.26
C THR A 210 17.58 -6.83 11.43
N GLY A 211 17.03 -7.06 12.61
CA GLY A 211 17.81 -7.31 13.82
C GLY A 211 16.93 -7.57 15.02
N ASN A 212 17.52 -7.52 16.21
CA ASN A 212 16.81 -7.60 17.48
C ASN A 212 17.23 -6.44 18.38
N SER A 213 16.26 -5.72 18.93
CA SER A 213 16.46 -4.60 19.85
C SER A 213 15.47 -4.69 21.00
N GLN A 214 15.97 -4.55 22.23
CA GLN A 214 15.14 -4.56 23.44
C GLN A 214 14.37 -3.24 23.65
N THR A 215 14.78 -2.18 22.95
CA THR A 215 14.12 -0.88 22.93
C THR A 215 13.63 -0.56 21.51
N PRO A 216 12.63 0.33 21.35
CA PRO A 216 12.17 0.74 20.02
C PRO A 216 13.36 1.21 19.16
N PRO A 217 13.56 0.65 17.96
CA PRO A 217 14.60 1.11 17.04
C PRO A 217 14.45 2.59 16.65
N GLU A 218 15.57 3.24 16.34
CA GLU A 218 15.60 4.68 16.03
C GLU A 218 14.76 5.06 14.81
N PHE A 219 14.68 4.19 13.79
CA PHE A 219 13.86 4.46 12.60
C PHE A 219 12.36 4.61 12.91
N LEU A 220 11.88 4.06 14.04
CA LEU A 220 10.52 4.26 14.51
C LEU A 220 10.30 5.66 15.12
N ASN A 221 11.33 6.48 15.31
CA ASN A 221 11.23 7.86 15.81
C ASN A 221 10.71 8.84 14.75
N LYS A 222 9.78 8.39 13.91
CA LYS A 222 9.02 9.23 12.99
C LYS A 222 7.64 9.52 13.58
N ILE A 223 7.15 10.72 13.29
CA ILE A 223 5.82 11.17 13.70
C ILE A 223 4.89 10.95 12.51
N SER A 224 3.68 10.45 12.76
CA SER A 224 2.67 10.32 11.71
C SER A 224 2.40 11.69 11.09
N THR A 225 2.32 11.74 9.76
CA THR A 225 1.83 12.92 9.06
C THR A 225 0.38 13.13 9.48
N GLU A 226 0.05 14.32 9.98
CA GLU A 226 -1.33 14.65 10.32
C GLU A 226 -2.17 14.65 9.04
N ILE A 227 -3.09 13.69 8.93
CA ILE A 227 -4.19 13.83 8.00
C ILE A 227 -5.18 14.75 8.71
N ASN A 228 -5.26 16.00 8.29
CA ASN A 228 -6.24 16.98 8.76
C ASN A 228 -7.66 16.56 8.30
N VAL A 229 -8.16 15.41 8.76
CA VAL A 229 -9.57 15.05 8.64
C VAL A 229 -10.30 15.80 9.74
N THR A 230 -10.69 17.03 9.43
CA THR A 230 -11.47 17.85 10.36
C THR A 230 -12.91 17.33 10.37
N GLY A 231 -13.24 16.44 11.30
CA GLY A 231 -14.62 16.02 11.58
C GLY A 231 -14.89 14.53 11.41
N LYS A 232 -16.01 14.07 11.99
CA LYS A 232 -16.54 12.71 11.87
C LYS A 232 -17.08 12.48 10.46
N CYS A 233 -16.23 12.11 9.51
CA CYS A 233 -16.69 11.74 8.17
C CYS A 233 -17.65 10.53 8.24
N PRO A 234 -18.73 10.48 7.44
CA PRO A 234 -19.65 9.35 7.43
C PRO A 234 -18.90 8.14 6.88
N THR A 235 -18.93 7.03 7.61
CA THR A 235 -18.25 5.78 7.22
C THR A 235 -19.13 4.85 6.38
N ASP A 236 -20.43 5.15 6.30
CA ASP A 236 -21.45 4.21 5.81
C ASP A 236 -22.10 4.71 4.50
N ASP A 237 -21.62 5.82 3.95
CA ASP A 237 -22.13 6.37 2.70
C ASP A 237 -21.57 5.60 1.50
N THR A 238 -22.40 4.70 0.98
CA THR A 238 -22.10 3.86 -0.18
C THR A 238 -22.52 4.49 -1.51
N SER A 239 -23.03 5.73 -1.48
CA SER A 239 -23.37 6.45 -2.70
C SER A 239 -22.11 6.65 -3.55
N ALA A 240 -22.27 6.56 -4.87
CA ALA A 240 -21.18 6.77 -5.80
C ALA A 240 -21.69 7.44 -7.06
N VAL A 241 -20.82 8.21 -7.69
CA VAL A 241 -20.99 8.66 -9.06
C VAL A 241 -20.11 7.79 -9.94
N HIS A 242 -20.64 7.39 -11.09
CA HIS A 242 -19.94 6.64 -12.11
C HIS A 242 -20.28 7.28 -13.45
N ASP A 243 -19.27 7.69 -14.20
CA ASP A 243 -19.40 8.24 -15.55
C ASP A 243 -18.15 7.91 -16.39
N SER A 244 -18.19 8.25 -17.68
CA SER A 244 -17.06 8.08 -18.59
C SER A 244 -16.94 9.27 -19.54
N LEU A 245 -15.70 9.72 -19.78
CA LEU A 245 -15.43 10.86 -20.65
C LEU A 245 -14.29 10.54 -21.63
N ASN A 246 -14.42 11.00 -22.87
CA ASN A 246 -13.28 11.02 -23.78
C ASN A 246 -12.31 12.12 -23.35
N THR A 247 -11.01 11.80 -23.40
CA THR A 247 -9.96 12.81 -23.37
C THR A 247 -10.17 13.87 -24.45
N ASP A 248 -9.71 15.09 -24.23
CA ASP A 248 -9.79 16.19 -25.21
C ASP A 248 -9.12 15.86 -26.56
N SER A 249 -8.11 14.99 -26.55
CA SER A 249 -7.47 14.43 -27.74
C SER A 249 -8.22 13.26 -28.38
N ASN A 250 -9.28 12.75 -27.75
CA ASN A 250 -9.99 11.50 -28.09
C ASN A 250 -9.08 10.26 -28.17
N SER A 251 -7.93 10.29 -27.48
CA SER A 251 -6.97 9.19 -27.51
C SER A 251 -7.31 8.06 -26.53
N MET A 252 -8.05 8.39 -25.46
CA MET A 252 -8.54 7.47 -24.43
C MET A 252 -9.95 7.84 -23.97
N VAL A 253 -10.68 6.85 -23.47
CA VAL A 253 -11.85 7.01 -22.60
C VAL A 253 -11.40 6.84 -21.15
N ILE A 254 -11.77 7.78 -20.28
CA ILE A 254 -11.57 7.69 -18.83
C ILE A 254 -12.92 7.37 -18.21
N GLU A 255 -13.13 6.12 -17.83
CA GLU A 255 -14.20 5.76 -16.91
C GLU A 255 -13.74 6.09 -15.49
N TYR A 256 -14.61 6.72 -14.71
CA TYR A 256 -14.31 7.03 -13.33
C TYR A 256 -15.48 6.72 -12.43
N ARG A 257 -15.16 6.31 -11.21
CA ARG A 257 -16.11 6.17 -10.13
C ARG A 257 -15.57 6.87 -8.90
N TYR A 258 -16.39 7.65 -8.22
CA TYR A 258 -16.00 8.19 -6.92
C TYR A 258 -17.08 7.99 -5.86
N SER A 259 -16.65 7.82 -4.62
CA SER A 259 -17.51 7.62 -3.45
C SER A 259 -16.93 8.34 -2.22
N PRO A 260 -17.77 8.99 -1.38
CA PRO A 260 -19.22 9.15 -1.51
C PRO A 260 -19.63 10.04 -2.69
N ALA A 261 -20.92 10.06 -3.09
CA ALA A 261 -21.38 10.86 -4.23
C ALA A 261 -21.38 12.38 -3.96
N ILE A 262 -21.53 12.77 -2.69
CA ILE A 262 -21.44 14.17 -2.22
C ILE A 262 -20.55 14.21 -0.97
N PRO A 263 -19.22 14.13 -1.13
CA PRO A 263 -18.28 14.21 -0.02
C PRO A 263 -18.32 15.55 0.70
N HIS A 264 -18.14 15.51 2.02
CA HIS A 264 -17.93 16.70 2.82
C HIS A 264 -16.51 17.24 2.66
N GLN A 265 -16.35 18.56 2.65
CA GLN A 265 -15.03 19.20 2.73
C GLN A 265 -14.29 18.68 3.98
N GLY A 266 -13.03 18.30 3.80
CA GLY A 266 -12.16 17.68 4.81
C GLY A 266 -12.26 16.15 4.87
N CYS A 267 -13.19 15.52 4.15
CA CYS A 267 -13.35 14.07 4.13
C CYS A 267 -12.65 13.38 2.95
N PRO A 268 -12.23 12.12 3.14
CA PRO A 268 -11.65 11.32 2.07
C PRO A 268 -12.72 10.93 1.04
N VAL A 269 -12.27 10.82 -0.21
CA VAL A 269 -13.01 10.36 -1.39
C VAL A 269 -12.19 9.28 -2.04
N GLN A 270 -12.79 8.12 -2.24
CA GLN A 270 -12.19 7.09 -3.07
C GLN A 270 -12.56 7.37 -4.52
N LEU A 271 -11.56 7.59 -5.36
CA LEU A 271 -11.66 7.79 -6.80
C LEU A 271 -11.00 6.60 -7.50
N THR A 272 -11.80 5.83 -8.24
CA THR A 272 -11.34 4.79 -9.15
C THR A 272 -11.33 5.34 -10.57
N LEU A 273 -10.24 5.10 -11.28
CA LEU A 273 -10.05 5.48 -12.68
C LEU A 273 -9.78 4.22 -13.50
N TYR A 274 -10.40 4.13 -14.67
CA TYR A 274 -10.10 3.14 -15.69
C TYR A 274 -9.74 3.85 -16.99
N PHE A 275 -8.62 3.45 -17.59
CA PHE A 275 -8.05 4.04 -18.80
C PHE A 275 -8.34 3.12 -19.98
N GLU A 276 -9.39 3.40 -20.74
CA GLU A 276 -9.94 2.50 -21.75
C GLU A 276 -9.67 2.94 -23.19
N HIS A 277 -9.69 1.97 -24.10
CA HIS A 277 -9.64 2.22 -25.54
C HIS A 277 -10.94 2.87 -26.02
N PRO A 278 -10.86 3.96 -26.81
CA PRO A 278 -12.05 4.70 -27.25
C PRO A 278 -12.96 3.94 -28.22
N TYR A 279 -12.42 2.91 -28.89
CA TYR A 279 -13.15 2.08 -29.87
C TYR A 279 -13.42 0.66 -29.37
N ASP A 280 -12.99 0.32 -28.17
CA ASP A 280 -13.24 -0.98 -27.53
C ASP A 280 -13.43 -0.81 -26.01
N PRO A 281 -14.61 -0.29 -25.58
CA PRO A 281 -14.92 -0.07 -24.17
C PRO A 281 -14.81 -1.37 -23.36
N GLY A 282 -14.14 -1.32 -22.21
CA GLY A 282 -13.76 -2.48 -21.41
C GLY A 282 -12.36 -3.03 -21.69
N GLN A 283 -11.71 -2.66 -22.80
CA GLN A 283 -10.28 -2.91 -23.00
C GLN A 283 -9.47 -1.76 -22.38
N LYS A 284 -8.62 -2.08 -21.41
CA LYS A 284 -7.79 -1.11 -20.68
C LYS A 284 -6.40 -0.95 -21.31
N PHE A 285 -5.90 0.28 -21.37
CA PHE A 285 -4.49 0.56 -21.64
C PHE A 285 -3.63 0.11 -20.47
N SER A 286 -2.47 -0.50 -20.74
CA SER A 286 -1.48 -0.77 -19.68
C SER A 286 -0.45 0.35 -19.61
N SER A 287 0.25 0.43 -18.47
CA SER A 287 1.37 1.35 -18.25
C SER A 287 1.04 2.83 -18.52
N VAL A 288 -0.10 3.31 -18.00
CA VAL A 288 -0.53 4.71 -18.20
C VAL A 288 0.17 5.60 -17.18
N GLN A 289 0.84 6.67 -17.65
CA GLN A 289 1.37 7.73 -16.79
C GLN A 289 0.39 8.91 -16.77
N TYR A 290 0.03 9.39 -15.59
CA TYR A 290 -0.99 10.42 -15.44
C TYR A 290 -0.80 11.28 -14.18
N ASP A 291 -1.63 12.30 -13.98
CA ASP A 291 -1.78 12.99 -12.70
C ASP A 291 -3.24 13.42 -12.48
N ILE A 292 -3.60 13.70 -11.24
CA ILE A 292 -4.89 14.25 -10.85
C ILE A 292 -4.60 15.65 -10.33
N TYR A 293 -4.97 16.65 -11.13
CA TYR A 293 -4.87 18.04 -10.71
C TYR A 293 -6.16 18.51 -10.07
N THR A 294 -6.05 19.25 -8.99
CA THR A 294 -7.13 20.13 -8.53
C THR A 294 -6.97 21.46 -9.25
N VAL A 295 -8.05 21.96 -9.85
CA VAL A 295 -8.05 23.22 -10.59
C VAL A 295 -9.04 24.21 -9.99
N ASP A 296 -8.77 25.51 -10.15
CA ASP A 296 -9.74 26.56 -9.82
C ASP A 296 -10.82 26.69 -10.90
N ASP A 297 -11.81 27.57 -10.69
CA ASP A 297 -12.90 27.85 -11.65
C ASP A 297 -12.40 28.34 -13.03
N LYS A 298 -11.14 28.78 -13.13
CA LYS A 298 -10.50 29.22 -14.38
C LYS A 298 -9.66 28.12 -15.03
N GLY A 299 -9.61 26.93 -14.42
CA GLY A 299 -8.80 25.80 -14.88
C GLY A 299 -7.32 25.92 -14.53
N VAL A 300 -6.93 26.83 -13.63
CA VAL A 300 -5.55 26.94 -13.16
C VAL A 300 -5.29 25.84 -12.15
N ASN A 301 -4.19 25.11 -12.35
CA ASN A 301 -3.75 24.08 -11.42
C ASN A 301 -3.37 24.68 -10.06
N ILE A 302 -4.01 24.20 -9.00
CA ILE A 302 -3.77 24.61 -7.61
C ILE A 302 -3.33 23.42 -6.73
N GLY A 303 -3.19 22.22 -7.29
CA GLY A 303 -2.75 21.04 -6.56
C GLY A 303 -2.52 19.84 -7.49
N SER A 304 -1.57 18.98 -7.13
CA SER A 304 -1.23 17.74 -7.85
C SER A 304 -1.19 16.59 -6.85
N VAL A 305 -1.92 15.51 -7.14
CA VAL A 305 -1.89 14.30 -6.32
C VAL A 305 -0.50 13.66 -6.39
N ALA A 306 0.11 13.54 -7.58
CA ALA A 306 1.47 12.99 -7.72
C ALA A 306 2.48 13.75 -6.86
N THR A 307 2.50 15.08 -6.97
CA THR A 307 3.43 15.93 -6.21
C THR A 307 3.20 15.81 -4.70
N SER A 308 1.93 15.68 -4.27
CA SER A 308 1.60 15.54 -2.85
C SER A 308 2.21 14.28 -2.22
N VAL A 309 2.34 13.20 -2.99
CA VAL A 309 2.99 11.94 -2.57
C VAL A 309 4.47 11.87 -2.97
N GLY A 310 5.07 13.00 -3.38
CA GLY A 310 6.49 13.07 -3.73
C GLY A 310 6.86 12.41 -5.07
N GLN A 311 5.87 12.20 -5.95
CA GLN A 311 6.06 11.64 -7.28
C GLN A 311 5.97 12.72 -8.36
N SER A 312 6.63 12.48 -9.49
CA SER A 312 6.50 13.35 -10.67
C SER A 312 5.22 13.07 -11.47
N THR A 313 4.79 11.80 -11.48
CA THR A 313 3.60 11.32 -12.18
C THR A 313 3.04 10.12 -11.43
N MET A 314 1.73 9.92 -11.50
CA MET A 314 1.06 8.67 -11.13
C MET A 314 1.24 7.63 -12.24
N PHE A 315 1.03 6.35 -11.91
CA PHE A 315 1.19 5.25 -12.84
C PHE A 315 0.09 4.21 -12.66
N ALA A 316 -0.57 3.81 -13.76
CA ALA A 316 -1.53 2.70 -13.78
C ALA A 316 -0.99 1.55 -14.62
N SER A 317 -0.50 0.49 -13.95
CA SER A 317 0.20 -0.61 -14.60
C SER A 317 -0.73 -1.42 -15.52
N VAL A 318 -1.98 -1.62 -15.10
CA VAL A 318 -3.01 -2.40 -15.80
C VAL A 318 -4.21 -1.56 -16.25
N GLY A 319 -4.04 -0.23 -16.32
CA GLY A 319 -5.08 0.69 -16.78
C GLY A 319 -6.22 0.92 -15.81
N GLU A 320 -5.98 0.63 -14.55
CA GLU A 320 -6.88 0.93 -13.44
C GLU A 320 -6.07 1.53 -12.31
N ASP A 321 -6.62 2.51 -11.60
CA ASP A 321 -6.04 3.03 -10.36
C ASP A 321 -7.14 3.42 -9.37
N VAL A 322 -6.90 3.18 -8.09
CA VAL A 322 -7.77 3.58 -6.99
C VAL A 322 -7.00 4.54 -6.09
N ARG A 323 -7.54 5.74 -5.89
CA ARG A 323 -6.92 6.81 -5.12
C ARG A 323 -7.86 7.33 -4.05
N THR A 324 -7.35 7.45 -2.83
CA THR A 324 -8.02 8.18 -1.76
C THR A 324 -7.52 9.62 -1.74
N ILE A 325 -8.40 10.57 -2.04
CA ILE A 325 -8.09 12.01 -2.05
C ILE A 325 -8.93 12.73 -0.99
N VAL A 326 -8.35 13.73 -0.33
CA VAL A 326 -9.09 14.56 0.64
C VAL A 326 -9.53 15.85 -0.03
N ILE A 327 -10.85 16.12 -0.04
CA ILE A 327 -11.36 17.37 -0.62
C ILE A 327 -11.13 18.52 0.36
N THR A 328 -10.20 19.41 0.05
CA THR A 328 -9.95 20.61 0.86
C THR A 328 -10.65 21.86 0.31
N GLN A 329 -11.19 21.79 -0.91
CA GLN A 329 -11.76 22.94 -1.60
C GLN A 329 -13.15 23.32 -1.09
N PRO A 330 -13.51 24.62 -1.15
CA PRO A 330 -14.80 25.07 -0.66
C PRO A 330 -15.96 24.50 -1.49
N PRO A 331 -17.12 24.22 -0.87
CA PRO A 331 -18.33 23.84 -1.58
C PRO A 331 -18.81 24.98 -2.52
N PRO A 332 -19.63 24.68 -3.55
CA PRO A 332 -20.40 23.44 -3.75
C PRO A 332 -19.77 22.41 -4.70
N VAL A 333 -18.68 22.75 -5.40
CA VAL A 333 -18.06 21.88 -6.40
C VAL A 333 -16.54 21.99 -6.30
N THR A 334 -15.88 20.83 -6.37
CA THR A 334 -14.43 20.73 -6.55
C THR A 334 -14.13 20.25 -7.96
N HIS A 335 -13.24 20.95 -8.65
CA HIS A 335 -12.85 20.64 -10.02
C HIS A 335 -11.55 19.83 -10.06
N TYR A 336 -11.62 18.65 -10.68
CA TYR A 336 -10.45 17.82 -10.96
C TYR A 336 -10.18 17.77 -12.46
N LEU A 337 -8.90 17.69 -12.81
CA LEU A 337 -8.43 17.44 -14.16
C LEU A 337 -7.55 16.19 -14.12
N ILE A 338 -8.02 15.11 -14.73
CA ILE A 338 -7.23 13.89 -14.90
C ILE A 338 -6.40 14.08 -16.15
N ASN A 339 -5.10 14.29 -15.96
CA ASN A 339 -4.15 14.57 -17.04
C ASN A 339 -3.39 13.29 -17.40
N VAL A 340 -3.73 12.67 -18.52
CA VAL A 340 -2.98 11.55 -19.09
C VAL A 340 -1.77 12.09 -19.83
N ILE A 341 -0.59 11.74 -19.35
CA ILE A 341 0.69 12.17 -19.91
C ILE A 341 1.07 11.27 -21.10
N GLY A 342 0.67 10.00 -21.04
CA GLY A 342 0.82 9.03 -22.12
C GLY A 342 0.96 7.60 -21.59
N THR A 343 1.39 6.68 -22.45
CA THR A 343 1.64 5.28 -22.08
C THR A 343 3.12 4.92 -22.17
N GLY A 344 3.64 4.16 -21.22
CA GLY A 344 5.02 3.68 -21.25
C GLY A 344 5.55 3.33 -19.87
N PRO A 345 6.74 2.73 -19.77
CA PRO A 345 7.31 2.31 -18.49
C PRO A 345 7.38 3.45 -17.47
N GLN A 346 7.10 3.15 -16.20
CA GLN A 346 7.17 4.14 -15.13
C GLN A 346 8.56 4.80 -15.06
N ASN A 347 8.61 6.11 -14.79
CA ASN A 347 9.83 6.92 -14.72
C ASN A 347 10.61 7.04 -16.04
N THR A 348 9.96 6.80 -17.18
CA THR A 348 10.50 7.06 -18.52
C THR A 348 9.59 8.02 -19.26
N SER A 349 10.08 8.66 -20.33
CA SER A 349 9.23 9.49 -21.18
C SER A 349 8.13 8.62 -21.82
N PRO A 350 6.84 8.89 -21.56
CA PRO A 350 5.76 8.10 -22.14
C PRO A 350 5.54 8.45 -23.62
N ASP A 351 4.86 7.55 -24.33
CA ASP A 351 4.30 7.82 -25.65
C ASP A 351 3.12 8.79 -25.52
N THR A 352 3.33 10.02 -25.99
CA THR A 352 2.35 11.10 -25.91
C THR A 352 1.25 11.02 -26.98
N ALA A 353 1.30 10.03 -27.90
CA ALA A 353 0.21 9.76 -28.82
C ALA A 353 -1.12 9.47 -28.09
N TYR A 354 -1.04 8.99 -26.85
CA TYR A 354 -2.18 8.71 -25.98
C TYR A 354 -2.35 9.73 -24.84
N SER A 355 -1.76 10.92 -24.98
CA SER A 355 -1.91 12.00 -24.00
C SER A 355 -3.21 12.79 -24.20
N GLY A 356 -3.73 13.36 -23.11
CA GLY A 356 -4.94 14.18 -23.12
C GLY A 356 -5.48 14.33 -21.71
N PHE A 357 -6.60 15.04 -21.54
CA PHE A 357 -7.20 15.22 -20.23
C PHE A 357 -8.73 15.13 -20.23
N VAL A 358 -9.28 14.82 -19.07
CA VAL A 358 -10.72 14.96 -18.76
C VAL A 358 -10.92 15.85 -17.55
N LYS A 359 -12.02 16.60 -17.53
CA LYS A 359 -12.44 17.40 -16.38
C LYS A 359 -13.57 16.70 -15.66
N ILE A 360 -13.46 16.59 -14.34
CA ILE A 360 -14.44 15.94 -13.47
C ILE A 360 -14.86 16.95 -12.40
N ASP A 361 -16.17 17.14 -12.26
CA ASP A 361 -16.76 17.99 -11.22
C ASP A 361 -17.31 17.11 -10.10
N VAL A 362 -16.75 17.27 -8.90
CA VAL A 362 -17.21 16.56 -7.71
C VAL A 362 -18.05 17.51 -6.85
N LYS A 363 -19.33 17.20 -6.67
CA LYS A 363 -20.20 17.96 -5.76
C LYS A 363 -19.69 17.80 -4.33
N THR A 364 -19.50 18.90 -3.62
CA THR A 364 -18.90 18.93 -2.29
C THR A 364 -19.87 19.56 -1.29
N ALA A 365 -20.09 18.89 -0.17
CA ALA A 365 -20.86 19.41 0.96
C ALA A 365 -19.97 20.22 1.92
N PRO A 366 -20.54 21.17 2.69
CA PRO A 366 -19.81 21.87 3.75
C PRO A 366 -19.17 20.91 4.76
N PRO A 367 -18.11 21.33 5.48
CA PRO A 367 -17.47 20.50 6.48
C PRO A 367 -18.43 20.12 7.61
N LEU A 368 -18.28 18.91 8.14
CA LEU A 368 -19.15 18.39 9.19
C LEU A 368 -18.89 19.10 10.53
N GLY A 369 -19.97 19.55 11.18
CA GLY A 369 -19.90 20.20 12.49
C GLY A 369 -19.89 21.73 12.46
N VAL A 370 -20.02 22.37 11.29
CA VAL A 370 -20.36 23.79 11.19
C VAL A 370 -21.88 23.94 11.21
N PRO A 371 -22.49 24.64 12.19
CA PRO A 371 -23.92 24.93 12.15
C PRO A 371 -24.23 25.66 10.84
N GLU A 372 -25.24 25.21 10.10
CA GLU A 372 -25.81 25.97 9.00
C GLU A 372 -26.32 27.30 9.58
N PHE A 373 -25.54 28.36 9.47
CA PHE A 373 -26.07 29.69 9.69
C PHE A 373 -26.85 30.03 8.42
N PRO A 374 -28.19 30.13 8.48
CA PRO A 374 -28.93 30.58 7.32
C PRO A 374 -28.41 31.98 6.98
N VAL A 375 -28.06 32.19 5.70
CA VAL A 375 -27.48 33.45 5.20
C VAL A 375 -28.35 34.67 5.58
N SER A 376 -29.65 34.45 5.83
CA SER A 376 -30.57 35.44 6.39
C SER A 376 -30.17 35.95 7.78
N ALA A 377 -29.62 35.11 8.67
CA ALA A 377 -29.20 35.52 10.01
C ALA A 377 -27.96 36.43 9.98
N ILE A 378 -27.04 36.22 9.04
CA ILE A 378 -25.85 37.07 8.86
C ILE A 378 -26.25 38.43 8.26
N MET A 379 -27.17 38.46 7.29
CA MET A 379 -27.72 39.73 6.79
C MET A 379 -28.48 40.49 7.87
N VAL A 380 -29.29 39.81 8.69
CA VAL A 380 -30.03 40.46 9.79
C VAL A 380 -29.06 41.01 10.84
N MET A 381 -28.00 40.30 11.20
CA MET A 381 -26.96 40.81 12.10
C MET A 381 -26.23 42.03 11.52
N ALA A 382 -25.87 42.01 10.23
CA ALA A 382 -25.25 43.16 9.57
C ALA A 382 -26.18 44.39 9.51
N ILE A 383 -27.49 44.18 9.28
CA ILE A 383 -28.50 45.24 9.30
C ILE A 383 -28.68 45.80 10.72
N VAL A 384 -28.73 44.95 11.75
CA VAL A 384 -28.88 45.37 13.15
C VAL A 384 -27.64 46.15 13.63
N VAL A 385 -26.43 45.73 13.24
CA VAL A 385 -25.19 46.46 13.53
C VAL A 385 -25.15 47.79 12.80
N ALA A 386 -25.52 47.83 11.51
CA ALA A 386 -25.60 49.08 10.74
C ALA A 386 -26.64 50.05 11.32
N MET A 387 -27.81 49.56 11.75
CA MET A 387 -28.83 50.36 12.45
C MET A 387 -28.32 50.85 13.80
N GLY A 388 -27.63 50.02 14.58
CA GLY A 388 -27.02 50.41 15.87
C GLY A 388 -25.97 51.52 15.73
N ILE A 389 -25.15 51.46 14.68
CA ILE A 389 -24.19 52.52 14.34
C ILE A 389 -24.91 53.80 13.90
N LEU A 390 -26.03 53.68 13.18
CA LEU A 390 -26.85 54.83 12.81
C LEU A 390 -27.46 55.51 14.06
N PHE A 391 -28.09 54.74 14.96
CA PHE A 391 -28.72 55.27 16.17
C PHE A 391 -27.73 55.92 17.14
N THR A 392 -26.51 55.39 17.24
CA THR A 392 -25.44 56.00 18.08
C THR A 392 -24.90 57.31 17.49
N ARG A 393 -24.87 57.44 16.15
CA ARG A 393 -24.50 58.70 15.47
C ARG A 393 -25.59 59.76 15.50
N PHE A 394 -26.88 59.40 15.55
CA PHE A 394 -27.96 60.38 15.68
C PHE A 394 -28.18 60.87 17.12
N LYS A 395 -27.87 60.05 18.14
CA LYS A 395 -27.97 60.48 19.56
C LYS A 395 -26.98 61.58 19.93
N THR A 396 -25.84 61.68 19.23
CA THR A 396 -24.82 62.73 19.46
C THR A 396 -25.20 64.09 18.85
N SER A 397 -26.22 64.16 17.98
CA SER A 397 -26.65 65.42 17.35
C SER A 397 -27.76 66.16 18.11
N PHE A 398 -28.44 65.54 19.08
CA PHE A 398 -29.58 66.15 19.78
C PHE A 398 -29.24 66.79 21.14
N SER A 399 -28.00 66.66 21.63
CA SER A 399 -27.57 67.21 22.93
C SER A 399 -27.01 68.64 22.86
N THR A 400 -27.21 69.37 21.76
CA THR A 400 -26.75 70.77 21.58
C THR A 400 -27.86 71.78 21.29
N LEU A 401 -29.12 71.46 21.67
CA LEU A 401 -30.18 72.47 21.77
C LEU A 401 -30.31 72.91 23.24
N LYS A 402 -29.63 74.01 23.59
CA LYS A 402 -29.90 74.79 24.80
C LYS A 402 -31.18 75.61 24.55
N PHE A 403 -32.13 75.52 25.49
CA PHE A 403 -33.18 76.53 25.68
C PHE A 403 -32.59 77.82 26.23
#